data_AF-A0A2I0ITI9-F1
#
_entry.id   AF-A0A2I0ITI9-F1
#
_cell.length_a   1.000
_cell.length_b   1.000
_cell.length_c   1.000
_cell.angle_alpha   90.00
_cell.angle_beta   90.00
_cell.angle_gamma   90.00
#
_symmetry.space_group_name_H-M   'P 1'
#
loop_
_entity.id
_entity.type
_entity.pdbx_description
1 polymer ?
#
loop_
_entity_poly.entity_id
_entity_poly.type
_entity_poly.pdbx_seq_one_letter_code
_entity_poly.pdbx_strand_id
1 'polypeptide(L)'
;MVFGQVVIGPPGSGKTTYCNGMSQFLQLIGRKVAVVNLDPANDILPYECAVNIEELIKLSDVMSEHSLGPNGGLVYCMDYLEKNIDWLESKLKPLVKDHYLLFDFPGQVELFFLHANAKRVIEKLIKKLNLRLTAVHLVDAHLCSDPGKYISALLLSLSTMLHLELPHINVLSKIDLIESYGKLAFNLDFYTDVQDLSYLQYHLDQDPRSAKYRIRRVWRIL
;
A
#
# COMPACT_ATOMS: atom_id res chain seq x y z
N MET A 1 24.76 5.90 -1.42
CA MET A 1 23.38 6.44 -1.27
C MET A 1 22.44 5.29 -1.54
N VAL A 2 21.42 5.10 -0.70
CA VAL A 2 20.73 3.82 -0.58
C VAL A 2 19.27 4.03 -0.94
N PHE A 3 18.77 3.18 -1.82
CA PHE A 3 17.43 3.29 -2.38
C PHE A 3 16.54 2.18 -1.86
N GLY A 4 15.25 2.47 -1.74
CA GLY A 4 14.28 1.46 -1.37
C GLY A 4 12.85 1.82 -1.74
N GLN A 5 11.97 0.83 -1.64
CA GLN A 5 10.55 0.94 -1.89
C GLN A 5 9.79 0.71 -0.60
N VAL A 6 8.80 1.56 -0.35
CA VAL A 6 7.79 1.36 0.68
C VAL A 6 6.55 0.82 -0.02
N VAL A 7 6.32 -0.48 0.10
CA VAL A 7 5.21 -1.16 -0.58
C VAL A 7 3.97 -1.06 0.29
N ILE A 8 2.95 -0.38 -0.23
CA ILE A 8 1.73 -0.03 0.50
C ILE A 8 0.50 -0.33 -0.35
N GLY A 9 -0.66 -0.32 0.30
CA GLY A 9 -1.95 -0.51 -0.34
C GLY A 9 -2.90 -1.36 0.49
N PRO A 10 -4.19 -1.39 0.12
CA PRO A 10 -5.23 -2.05 0.91
C PRO A 10 -4.97 -3.54 1.16
N PRO A 11 -5.69 -4.16 2.12
CA PRO A 11 -5.62 -5.61 2.31
C PRO A 11 -5.99 -6.33 1.02
N GLY A 12 -5.24 -7.38 0.68
CA GLY A 12 -5.48 -8.15 -0.54
C GLY A 12 -4.96 -7.52 -1.84
N SER A 13 -4.39 -6.32 -1.85
CA SER A 13 -3.85 -5.70 -3.09
C SER A 13 -2.61 -6.40 -3.67
N GLY A 14 -2.00 -7.33 -2.93
CA GLY A 14 -0.87 -8.15 -3.39
C GLY A 14 0.52 -7.66 -2.97
N LYS A 15 0.63 -6.88 -1.87
CA LYS A 15 1.92 -6.31 -1.39
C LYS A 15 3.01 -7.35 -1.18
N THR A 16 2.74 -8.37 -0.37
CA THR A 16 3.70 -9.45 -0.09
C THR A 16 4.08 -10.23 -1.35
N THR A 17 3.12 -10.47 -2.26
CA THR A 17 3.37 -11.10 -3.56
C THR A 17 4.26 -10.22 -4.44
N TYR A 18 4.03 -8.91 -4.46
CA TYR A 18 4.88 -7.95 -5.15
C TYR A 18 6.29 -7.93 -4.57
N CYS A 19 6.44 -7.92 -3.24
CA CYS A 19 7.75 -7.98 -2.57
C CYS A 19 8.52 -9.25 -2.96
N ASN A 20 7.83 -10.40 -3.05
CA ASN A 20 8.42 -11.65 -3.53
C ASN A 20 8.89 -11.56 -4.99
N GLY A 21 8.02 -11.12 -5.89
CA GLY A 21 8.36 -11.01 -7.31
C GLY A 21 9.46 -9.97 -7.57
N MET A 22 9.41 -8.83 -6.89
CA MET A 22 10.38 -7.76 -7.02
C MET A 22 11.74 -8.18 -6.45
N SER A 23 11.79 -8.92 -5.34
CA SER A 23 13.06 -9.41 -4.80
C SER A 23 13.74 -10.38 -5.77
N GLN A 24 13.00 -11.33 -6.33
CA GLN A 24 13.50 -12.26 -7.34
C GLN A 24 13.97 -11.52 -8.59
N PHE A 25 13.17 -10.58 -9.11
CA PHE A 25 13.54 -9.78 -10.27
C PHE A 25 14.83 -8.99 -10.06
N LEU A 26 14.97 -8.32 -8.91
CA LEU A 26 16.17 -7.55 -8.58
C LEU A 26 17.41 -8.46 -8.46
N GLN A 27 17.27 -9.64 -7.87
CA GLN A 27 18.36 -10.62 -7.80
C GLN A 27 18.80 -11.11 -9.18
N LEU A 28 17.84 -11.40 -10.07
CA LEU A 28 18.11 -11.85 -11.44
C LEU A 28 18.90 -10.82 -12.26
N ILE A 29 18.66 -9.53 -12.05
CA ILE A 29 19.43 -8.45 -12.70
C ILE A 29 20.75 -8.11 -11.96
N GLY A 30 21.16 -8.95 -10.98
CA GLY A 30 22.42 -8.82 -10.25
C GLY A 30 22.40 -7.79 -9.12
N ARG A 31 21.22 -7.31 -8.69
CA ARG A 31 21.10 -6.41 -7.53
C ARG A 31 20.84 -7.19 -6.25
N LYS A 32 21.65 -6.93 -5.23
CA LYS A 32 21.38 -7.41 -3.87
C LYS A 32 20.15 -6.69 -3.31
N VAL A 33 19.22 -7.44 -2.75
CA VAL A 33 17.96 -6.94 -2.20
C VAL A 33 17.78 -7.47 -0.80
N ALA A 34 17.23 -6.64 0.09
CA ALA A 34 16.82 -7.04 1.43
C ALA A 34 15.34 -6.68 1.61
N VAL A 35 14.52 -7.70 1.88
CA VAL A 35 13.10 -7.52 2.18
C VAL A 35 12.92 -7.36 3.69
N VAL A 36 12.20 -6.31 4.08
CA VAL A 36 11.92 -5.92 5.45
C VAL A 36 10.42 -6.03 5.65
N ASN A 37 9.99 -7.04 6.39
CA ASN A 37 8.57 -7.22 6.72
C ASN A 37 8.22 -6.38 7.95
N LEU A 38 7.35 -5.40 7.77
CA LEU A 38 6.77 -4.59 8.85
C LEU A 38 5.29 -4.90 9.08
N ASP A 39 4.72 -5.91 8.41
CA ASP A 39 3.37 -6.43 8.67
C ASP A 39 3.38 -7.55 9.72
N PRO A 40 2.92 -7.29 10.96
CA PRO A 40 2.90 -8.29 12.03
C PRO A 40 1.70 -9.25 11.93
N ALA A 41 0.80 -9.08 10.95
CA ALA A 41 -0.28 -10.03 10.68
C ALA A 41 0.06 -11.03 9.55
N ASN A 42 1.31 -11.03 9.07
CA ASN A 42 1.71 -11.85 7.94
C ASN A 42 2.37 -13.16 8.39
N ASP A 43 1.55 -14.19 8.59
CA ASP A 43 1.99 -15.47 9.18
C ASP A 43 2.91 -16.30 8.25
N ILE A 44 2.80 -16.13 6.93
CA ILE A 44 3.51 -16.94 5.93
C ILE A 44 4.18 -16.03 4.91
N LEU A 45 5.48 -15.81 5.06
CA LEU A 45 6.29 -15.04 4.13
C LEU A 45 6.79 -15.93 2.98
N PRO A 46 6.46 -15.62 1.71
CA PRO A 46 6.89 -16.41 0.56
C PRO A 46 8.32 -16.07 0.09
N TYR A 47 9.09 -15.33 0.89
CA TYR A 47 10.44 -14.85 0.58
C TYR A 47 11.35 -14.93 1.80
N GLU A 48 12.67 -14.88 1.56
CA GLU A 48 13.65 -14.71 2.63
C GLU A 48 13.57 -13.29 3.19
N CYS A 49 13.13 -13.19 4.44
CA CYS A 49 12.95 -11.91 5.13
C CYS A 49 14.24 -11.54 5.87
N ALA A 50 14.86 -10.42 5.49
CA ALA A 50 16.10 -9.96 6.13
C ALA A 50 15.85 -9.36 7.52
N VAL A 51 14.67 -8.74 7.71
CA VAL A 51 14.22 -8.19 8.99
C VAL A 51 12.72 -8.39 9.10
N ASN A 52 12.27 -9.11 10.13
CA ASN A 52 10.85 -9.32 10.41
C ASN A 52 10.44 -8.62 11.71
N ILE A 53 9.38 -7.81 11.68
CA ILE A 53 8.81 -7.14 12.86
C ILE A 53 8.41 -8.12 13.97
N GLU A 54 8.07 -9.37 13.65
CA GLU A 54 7.74 -10.40 14.65
C GLU A 54 8.90 -10.74 15.60
N GLU A 55 10.15 -10.47 15.20
CA GLU A 55 11.31 -10.59 16.10
C GLU A 55 11.29 -9.54 17.22
N LEU A 56 10.60 -8.42 17.00
CA LEU A 56 10.42 -7.35 17.97
C LEU A 56 9.11 -7.51 18.75
N ILE A 57 8.00 -7.75 18.05
CA ILE A 57 6.66 -7.82 18.63
C ILE A 57 5.73 -8.69 17.78
N LYS A 58 5.03 -9.64 18.42
CA LYS A 58 4.06 -10.51 17.76
C LYS A 58 2.64 -10.02 17.99
N LEU A 59 1.83 -10.01 16.93
CA LEU A 59 0.45 -9.56 17.01
C LEU A 59 -0.40 -10.44 17.94
N SER A 60 -0.19 -11.77 17.93
CA SER A 60 -0.89 -12.72 18.80
C SER A 60 -0.72 -12.38 20.28
N ASP A 61 0.52 -12.05 20.67
CA ASP A 61 0.90 -11.81 22.06
C ASP A 61 0.24 -10.51 22.53
N VAL A 62 0.33 -9.46 21.71
CA VAL A 62 -0.32 -8.16 21.95
C VAL A 62 -1.85 -8.29 22.11
N MET A 63 -2.49 -9.05 21.22
CA MET A 63 -3.94 -9.27 21.30
C MET A 63 -4.33 -9.97 22.60
N SER A 64 -3.54 -10.96 23.03
CA SER A 64 -3.80 -11.71 24.25
C SER A 64 -3.53 -10.90 25.53
N GLU A 65 -2.41 -10.18 25.60
CA GLU A 65 -1.98 -9.43 26.78
C GLU A 65 -2.81 -8.17 27.01
N HIS A 66 -3.14 -7.44 25.93
CA HIS A 66 -3.86 -6.18 26.01
C HIS A 66 -5.37 -6.30 25.73
N SER A 67 -5.87 -7.51 25.50
CA SER A 67 -7.28 -7.77 25.15
C SER A 67 -7.76 -6.90 23.98
N LEU A 68 -6.90 -6.74 22.97
CA LEU A 68 -7.18 -5.94 21.78
C LEU A 68 -7.67 -6.82 20.64
N GLY A 69 -8.58 -6.28 19.81
CA GLY A 69 -8.92 -6.88 18.53
C GLY A 69 -7.78 -6.74 17.50
N PRO A 70 -7.85 -7.44 16.34
CA PRO A 70 -6.77 -7.47 15.35
C PRO A 70 -6.29 -6.09 14.91
N ASN A 71 -7.22 -5.18 14.59
CA ASN A 71 -6.86 -3.82 14.17
C ASN A 71 -6.21 -3.00 15.29
N GLY A 72 -6.68 -3.14 16.53
CA GLY A 72 -6.08 -2.48 17.69
C GLY A 72 -4.68 -3.01 18.00
N GLY A 73 -4.48 -4.34 17.86
CA GLY A 73 -3.17 -4.97 17.99
C GLY A 73 -2.18 -4.49 16.93
N LEU A 74 -2.62 -4.35 15.67
CA LEU A 74 -1.79 -3.82 14.58
C LEU A 74 -1.31 -2.39 14.85
N VAL A 75 -2.20 -1.52 15.31
CA VAL A 75 -1.84 -0.13 15.70
C VAL A 75 -0.81 -0.16 16.82
N TYR A 76 -1.01 -1.00 17.84
CA TYR A 76 -0.08 -1.14 18.95
C TYR A 76 1.29 -1.65 18.51
N CYS A 77 1.36 -2.65 17.62
CA CYS A 77 2.62 -3.13 17.07
C CYS A 77 3.40 -2.03 16.36
N MET A 78 2.70 -1.18 15.59
CA MET A 78 3.33 -0.04 14.90
C MET A 78 3.79 1.05 15.88
N ASP A 79 3.01 1.34 16.93
CA ASP A 79 3.43 2.24 18.02
C ASP A 79 4.68 1.72 18.74
N TYR A 80 4.72 0.41 19.00
CA TYR A 80 5.85 -0.24 19.65
C TYR A 80 7.11 -0.19 18.77
N LEU A 81 6.96 -0.43 17.46
CA LEU A 81 8.04 -0.26 16.48
C LEU A 81 8.55 1.19 16.46
N GLU A 82 7.65 2.18 16.47
CA GLU A 82 8.03 3.60 16.44
C GLU A 82 8.86 4.00 17.67
N LYS A 83 8.49 3.49 18.85
CA LYS A 83 9.23 3.71 20.11
C LYS A 83 10.57 2.99 20.13
N ASN A 84 10.66 1.83 19.51
CA ASN A 84 11.86 0.99 19.44
C ASN A 84 12.58 1.10 18.08
N ILE A 85 12.53 2.27 17.44
CA ILE A 85 13.09 2.45 16.09
C ILE A 85 14.60 2.13 16.00
N ASP A 86 15.32 2.25 17.11
CA ASP A 86 16.75 1.94 17.19
C ASP A 86 17.03 0.45 16.93
N TRP A 87 16.08 -0.43 17.25
CA TRP A 87 16.14 -1.86 16.89
C TRP A 87 16.16 -2.02 15.36
N LEU A 88 15.20 -1.38 14.67
CA LEU A 88 15.12 -1.45 13.21
C LEU A 88 16.35 -0.82 12.56
N GLU A 89 16.82 0.30 13.10
CA GLU A 89 18.06 0.95 12.65
C GLU A 89 19.26 0.00 12.75
N SER A 90 19.42 -0.71 13.87
CA SER A 90 20.53 -1.64 14.09
C SER A 90 20.51 -2.81 13.09
N LYS A 91 19.33 -3.32 12.76
CA LYS A 91 19.12 -4.40 11.79
C LYS A 91 19.36 -3.94 10.36
N LEU A 92 19.01 -2.70 10.03
CA LEU A 92 19.19 -2.13 8.69
C LEU A 92 20.62 -1.67 8.41
N LYS A 93 21.36 -1.16 9.40
CA LYS A 93 22.75 -0.68 9.24
C LYS A 93 23.67 -1.60 8.41
N PRO A 94 23.74 -2.92 8.65
CA PRO A 94 24.56 -3.81 7.83
C PRO A 94 24.07 -3.97 6.38
N LEU A 95 22.76 -3.82 6.15
CA LEU A 95 22.12 -4.01 4.84
C LEU A 95 22.24 -2.78 3.95
N VAL A 96 22.16 -1.59 4.55
CA VAL A 96 22.16 -0.27 3.90
C VAL A 96 23.36 -0.09 2.96
N LYS A 97 24.51 -0.69 3.23
CA LYS A 97 25.72 -0.47 2.42
C LYS A 97 25.61 -0.99 0.97
N ASP A 98 25.03 -2.18 0.79
CA ASP A 98 25.10 -2.94 -0.47
C ASP A 98 23.74 -3.42 -1.01
N HIS A 99 22.64 -3.21 -0.27
CA HIS A 99 21.32 -3.76 -0.64
C HIS A 99 20.32 -2.67 -1.05
N TYR A 100 19.49 -3.02 -2.02
CA TYR A 100 18.22 -2.33 -2.26
C TYR A 100 17.19 -2.78 -1.23
N LEU A 101 16.47 -1.84 -0.60
CA LEU A 101 15.55 -2.16 0.49
C LEU A 101 14.10 -2.23 -0.02
N LEU A 102 13.39 -3.32 0.28
CA LEU A 102 11.95 -3.46 0.04
C LEU A 102 11.25 -3.54 1.39
N PHE A 103 10.41 -2.57 1.72
CA PHE A 103 9.63 -2.57 2.94
C PHE A 103 8.20 -3.03 2.63
N ASP A 104 7.81 -4.20 3.15
CA ASP A 104 6.43 -4.68 3.10
C ASP A 104 5.68 -4.12 4.32
N PHE A 105 4.76 -3.19 4.09
CA PHE A 105 3.99 -2.55 5.16
C PHE A 105 2.63 -3.25 5.37
N PRO A 106 2.05 -3.12 6.58
CA PRO A 106 0.72 -3.62 6.87
C PRO A 106 -0.33 -3.13 5.87
N GLY A 107 -1.28 -4.00 5.53
CA GLY A 107 -2.34 -3.65 4.59
C GLY A 107 -3.45 -2.75 5.11
N GLN A 108 -3.56 -2.58 6.43
CA GLN A 108 -4.66 -1.81 7.00
C GLN A 108 -4.50 -0.32 6.70
N VAL A 109 -5.52 0.21 6.06
CA VAL A 109 -5.54 1.57 5.52
C VAL A 109 -5.45 2.57 6.69
N GLU A 110 -6.12 2.27 7.80
CA GLU A 110 -6.18 3.07 9.02
C GLU A 110 -4.80 3.39 9.62
N LEU A 111 -3.81 2.51 9.42
CA LEU A 111 -2.45 2.68 9.95
C LEU A 111 -1.69 3.83 9.27
N PHE A 112 -2.12 4.24 8.08
CA PHE A 112 -1.53 5.36 7.34
C PHE A 112 -2.27 6.67 7.53
N PHE A 113 -3.56 6.62 7.91
CA PHE A 113 -4.44 7.80 7.99
C PHE A 113 -4.74 8.26 9.41
N LEU A 114 -5.11 7.34 10.30
CA LEU A 114 -5.51 7.68 11.67
C LEU A 114 -4.32 7.87 12.59
N HIS A 115 -3.22 7.18 12.30
CA HIS A 115 -2.04 7.18 13.13
C HIS A 115 -0.83 7.64 12.31
N ALA A 116 -0.18 8.72 12.74
CA ALA A 116 1.01 9.26 12.08
C ALA A 116 2.25 8.34 12.22
N ASN A 117 2.09 7.13 12.74
CA ASN A 117 3.16 6.23 13.14
C ASN A 117 3.96 5.72 11.95
N ALA A 118 3.26 5.25 10.90
CA ALA A 118 3.91 4.79 9.68
C ALA A 118 4.76 5.90 9.05
N LYS A 119 4.21 7.12 8.95
CA LYS A 119 4.94 8.31 8.49
C LYS A 119 6.16 8.61 9.35
N ARG A 120 6.00 8.65 10.68
CA ARG A 120 7.09 8.93 11.63
C ARG A 120 8.20 7.89 11.56
N VAL A 121 7.87 6.60 11.41
CA VAL A 121 8.83 5.52 11.19
C VAL A 121 9.63 5.78 9.91
N ILE A 122 8.94 6.03 8.79
CA ILE A 122 9.57 6.33 7.49
C ILE A 122 10.49 7.55 7.58
N GLU A 123 10.02 8.66 8.16
CA GLU A 123 10.81 9.88 8.33
C GLU A 123 12.07 9.64 9.16
N LYS A 124 11.95 8.90 10.27
CA LYS A 124 13.09 8.54 11.12
C LYS A 124 14.10 7.69 10.33
N LEU A 125 13.64 6.73 9.55
CA LEU A 125 14.50 5.90 8.69
C LEU A 125 15.23 6.74 7.63
N ILE A 126 14.52 7.65 6.96
CA ILE A 126 15.12 8.56 5.95
C ILE A 126 16.20 9.44 6.60
N LYS A 127 15.89 10.08 7.73
CA LYS A 127 16.80 11.01 8.41
C LYS A 127 18.03 10.30 8.98
N LYS A 128 17.85 9.15 9.65
CA LYS A 128 18.95 8.45 10.34
C LYS A 128 19.83 7.62 9.40
N LEU A 129 19.25 6.96 8.41
CA LEU A 129 19.97 6.04 7.52
C LEU A 129 20.26 6.65 6.13
N ASN A 130 19.90 7.93 5.91
CA ASN A 130 20.08 8.65 4.65
C ASN A 130 19.52 7.87 3.44
N LEU A 131 18.31 7.33 3.62
CA LEU A 131 17.62 6.53 2.60
C LEU A 131 16.87 7.43 1.62
N ARG A 132 16.83 6.99 0.36
CA ARG A 132 15.96 7.54 -0.69
C ARG A 132 14.83 6.54 -0.92
N LEU A 133 13.65 6.83 -0.38
CA LEU A 133 12.49 5.94 -0.45
C LEU A 133 11.47 6.44 -1.47
N THR A 134 10.78 5.50 -2.11
CA THR A 134 9.63 5.75 -2.99
C THR A 134 8.49 4.85 -2.55
N ALA A 135 7.30 5.42 -2.40
CA ALA A 135 6.10 4.66 -2.08
C ALA A 135 5.57 3.98 -3.35
N VAL A 136 5.40 2.67 -3.30
CA VAL A 136 4.76 1.87 -4.35
C VAL A 136 3.39 1.45 -3.82
N HIS A 137 2.34 2.09 -4.33
CA HIS A 137 0.97 1.88 -3.90
C HIS A 137 0.25 0.92 -4.84
N LEU A 138 0.00 -0.29 -4.35
CA LEU A 138 -0.73 -1.31 -5.09
C LEU A 138 -2.23 -1.08 -5.02
N VAL A 139 -2.84 -0.99 -6.19
CA VAL A 139 -4.28 -0.87 -6.40
C VAL A 139 -4.76 -2.13 -7.12
N ASP A 140 -5.70 -2.87 -6.52
CA ASP A 140 -6.24 -4.08 -7.13
C ASP A 140 -7.05 -3.74 -8.39
N ALA A 141 -6.72 -4.38 -9.52
CA ALA A 141 -7.42 -4.17 -10.78
C ALA A 141 -8.91 -4.48 -10.74
N HIS A 142 -9.39 -5.28 -9.78
CA HIS A 142 -10.82 -5.49 -9.56
C HIS A 142 -11.57 -4.17 -9.31
N LEU A 143 -10.91 -3.15 -8.76
CA LEU A 143 -11.52 -1.85 -8.52
C LEU A 143 -11.86 -1.10 -9.82
N CYS A 144 -11.25 -1.44 -10.94
CA CYS A 144 -11.60 -0.91 -12.27
C CYS A 144 -12.93 -1.46 -12.82
N SER A 145 -13.46 -2.55 -12.24
CA SER A 145 -14.70 -3.19 -12.71
C SER A 145 -15.94 -2.32 -12.50
N ASP A 146 -15.84 -1.33 -11.60
CA ASP A 146 -16.94 -0.44 -11.24
C ASP A 146 -16.42 1.00 -11.12
N PRO A 147 -17.06 1.98 -11.78
CA PRO A 147 -16.62 3.38 -11.75
C PRO A 147 -16.54 3.97 -10.33
N GLY A 148 -17.47 3.61 -9.44
CA GLY A 148 -17.49 4.09 -8.06
C GLY A 148 -16.34 3.54 -7.23
N LYS A 149 -16.03 2.25 -7.40
CA LYS A 149 -14.84 1.61 -6.79
C LYS A 149 -13.56 2.25 -7.31
N TYR A 150 -13.45 2.50 -8.61
CA TYR A 150 -12.26 3.10 -9.21
C TYR A 150 -12.01 4.52 -8.69
N ILE A 151 -13.04 5.37 -8.64
CA ILE A 151 -12.93 6.71 -8.06
C ILE A 151 -12.53 6.66 -6.59
N SER A 152 -13.10 5.71 -5.84
CA SER A 152 -12.72 5.51 -4.43
C SER A 152 -11.25 5.10 -4.29
N ALA A 153 -10.73 4.26 -5.20
CA ALA A 153 -9.32 3.89 -5.25
C ALA A 153 -8.40 5.08 -5.58
N LEU A 154 -8.82 5.96 -6.50
CA LEU A 154 -8.07 7.17 -6.83
C LEU A 154 -8.02 8.15 -5.65
N LEU A 155 -9.16 8.38 -4.98
CA LEU A 155 -9.23 9.23 -3.79
C LEU A 155 -8.36 8.67 -2.67
N LEU A 156 -8.39 7.34 -2.47
CA LEU A 156 -7.53 6.68 -1.50
C LEU A 156 -6.05 6.88 -1.83
N SER A 157 -5.66 6.65 -3.09
CA SER A 157 -4.28 6.82 -3.56
C SER A 157 -3.77 8.25 -3.36
N LEU A 158 -4.59 9.25 -3.73
CA LEU A 158 -4.27 10.65 -3.53
C LEU A 158 -4.13 10.98 -2.04
N SER A 159 -5.06 10.50 -1.22
CA SER A 159 -5.02 10.70 0.23
C SER A 159 -3.74 10.10 0.81
N THR A 160 -3.39 8.86 0.46
CA THR A 160 -2.16 8.18 0.92
C THR A 160 -0.91 8.95 0.52
N MET A 161 -0.86 9.46 -0.72
CA MET A 161 0.25 10.27 -1.22
C MET A 161 0.46 11.53 -0.38
N LEU A 162 -0.63 12.25 -0.05
CA LEU A 162 -0.57 13.47 0.76
C LEU A 162 -0.12 13.19 2.20
N HIS A 163 -0.53 12.06 2.79
CA HIS A 163 -0.17 11.72 4.17
C HIS A 163 1.27 11.20 4.31
N LEU A 164 1.77 10.43 3.35
CA LEU A 164 3.11 9.84 3.40
C LEU A 164 4.24 10.78 2.98
N GLU A 165 3.94 11.81 2.16
CA GLU A 165 4.91 12.81 1.70
C GLU A 165 6.17 12.20 1.02
N LEU A 166 6.00 11.04 0.37
CA LEU A 166 7.03 10.39 -0.44
C LEU A 166 6.72 10.51 -1.93
N PRO A 167 7.75 10.43 -2.81
CA PRO A 167 7.51 10.12 -4.22
C PRO A 167 6.64 8.88 -4.32
N HIS A 168 5.53 8.97 -5.06
CA HIS A 168 4.46 7.97 -5.02
C HIS A 168 4.20 7.41 -6.41
N ILE A 169 4.24 6.09 -6.54
CA ILE A 169 3.96 5.36 -7.78
C ILE A 169 2.74 4.47 -7.52
N ASN A 170 1.65 4.73 -8.25
CA ASN A 170 0.49 3.85 -8.23
C ASN A 170 0.73 2.69 -9.20
N VAL A 171 0.52 1.47 -8.74
CA VAL A 171 0.67 0.25 -9.54
C VAL A 171 -0.65 -0.49 -9.53
N LEU A 172 -1.22 -0.69 -10.71
CA LEU A 172 -2.39 -1.53 -10.89
C LEU A 172 -1.95 -3.00 -10.81
N SER A 173 -2.33 -3.70 -9.76
CA SER A 173 -1.97 -5.10 -9.52
C SER A 173 -3.05 -6.06 -10.05
N LYS A 174 -2.66 -7.33 -10.26
CA LYS A 174 -3.55 -8.40 -10.72
C LYS A 174 -4.25 -8.13 -12.06
N ILE A 175 -3.55 -7.44 -12.96
CA ILE A 175 -4.08 -7.13 -14.30
C ILE A 175 -4.40 -8.39 -15.11
N ASP A 176 -3.73 -9.50 -14.81
CA ASP A 176 -3.97 -10.82 -15.38
C ASP A 176 -5.39 -11.36 -15.08
N LEU A 177 -6.02 -10.89 -13.99
CA LEU A 177 -7.36 -11.32 -13.61
C LEU A 177 -8.48 -10.44 -14.20
N ILE A 178 -8.15 -9.35 -14.90
CA ILE A 178 -9.14 -8.38 -15.39
C ILE A 178 -10.18 -9.04 -16.30
N GLU A 179 -9.77 -9.94 -17.18
CA GLU A 179 -10.68 -10.65 -18.08
C GLU A 179 -11.73 -11.48 -17.32
N SER A 180 -11.38 -11.96 -16.12
CA SER A 180 -12.28 -12.72 -15.26
C SER A 180 -13.32 -11.85 -14.55
N TYR A 181 -13.09 -10.54 -14.43
CA TYR A 181 -13.99 -9.60 -13.75
C TYR A 181 -15.10 -9.04 -14.65
N GLY A 182 -15.08 -9.38 -15.94
CA GLY A 182 -16.05 -8.93 -16.94
C GLY A 182 -15.51 -7.85 -17.87
N LYS A 183 -16.38 -7.30 -18.71
CA LYS A 183 -15.99 -6.23 -19.64
C LYS A 183 -15.84 -4.92 -18.86
N LEU A 184 -14.62 -4.38 -18.86
CA LEU A 184 -14.36 -3.01 -18.40
C LEU A 184 -15.11 -2.00 -19.27
N ALA A 185 -15.45 -0.86 -18.68
CA ALA A 185 -16.09 0.24 -19.41
C ALA A 185 -15.13 0.89 -20.42
N PHE A 186 -13.83 0.89 -20.11
CA PHE A 186 -12.77 1.47 -20.93
C PHE A 186 -11.60 0.48 -21.09
N ASN A 187 -10.65 0.80 -21.99
CA ASN A 187 -9.39 0.06 -22.10
C ASN A 187 -8.50 0.29 -20.87
N LEU A 188 -7.46 -0.53 -20.71
CA LEU A 188 -6.53 -0.41 -19.58
C LEU A 188 -5.82 0.95 -19.53
N ASP A 189 -5.49 1.51 -20.69
CA ASP A 189 -4.80 2.81 -20.79
C ASP A 189 -5.59 3.93 -20.09
N PHE A 190 -6.92 3.91 -20.19
CA PHE A 190 -7.78 4.85 -19.48
C PHE A 190 -7.52 4.83 -17.96
N TYR A 191 -7.40 3.62 -17.39
CA TYR A 191 -7.24 3.42 -15.96
C TYR A 191 -5.80 3.64 -15.48
N THR A 192 -4.79 3.32 -16.31
CA THR A 192 -3.37 3.48 -15.97
C THR A 192 -2.90 4.92 -16.11
N ASP A 193 -3.38 5.65 -17.13
CA ASP A 193 -3.03 7.06 -17.36
C ASP A 193 -3.90 8.02 -16.55
N VAL A 194 -4.92 7.49 -15.86
CA VAL A 194 -5.91 8.27 -15.09
C VAL A 194 -6.50 9.37 -15.98
N GLN A 195 -7.09 8.95 -17.10
CA GLN A 195 -7.72 9.87 -18.06
C GLN A 195 -8.95 10.57 -17.46
N ASP A 196 -9.51 11.55 -18.17
CA ASP A 196 -10.56 12.43 -17.65
C ASP A 196 -11.72 11.65 -17.00
N LEU A 197 -11.90 11.85 -15.70
CA LEU A 197 -12.93 11.17 -14.91
C LEU A 197 -14.36 11.57 -15.34
N SER A 198 -14.52 12.65 -16.12
CA SER A 198 -15.82 13.02 -16.71
C SER A 198 -16.42 11.90 -17.56
N TYR A 199 -15.60 11.06 -18.19
CA TYR A 199 -16.06 9.89 -18.95
C TYR A 199 -16.73 8.82 -18.07
N LEU A 200 -16.34 8.74 -16.78
CA LEU A 200 -16.96 7.84 -15.82
C LEU A 200 -18.33 8.35 -15.35
N GLN A 201 -18.61 9.65 -15.47
CA GLN A 201 -19.86 10.25 -15.01
C GLN A 201 -21.08 9.62 -15.70
N TYR A 202 -20.98 9.33 -17.01
CA TYR A 202 -22.06 8.69 -17.76
C TYR A 202 -22.40 7.31 -17.20
N HIS A 203 -21.39 6.53 -16.81
CA HIS A 203 -21.58 5.19 -16.25
C HIS A 203 -22.06 5.24 -14.79
N LEU A 204 -21.57 6.18 -13.99
CA LEU A 204 -22.07 6.42 -12.63
C LEU A 204 -23.54 6.82 -12.62
N ASP A 205 -23.96 7.67 -13.57
CA ASP A 205 -25.34 8.10 -13.69
C ASP A 205 -26.26 6.93 -14.06
N GLN A 206 -25.76 5.87 -14.71
CA GLN A 206 -26.54 4.69 -15.07
C GLN A 206 -26.70 3.65 -13.94
N ASP A 207 -25.92 3.75 -12.86
CA ASP A 207 -26.03 2.82 -11.72
C ASP A 207 -27.43 2.89 -11.05
N PRO A 208 -28.15 1.76 -10.92
CA PRO A 208 -29.42 1.71 -10.18
C PRO A 208 -29.33 2.28 -8.76
N ARG A 209 -28.16 2.19 -8.11
CA ARG A 209 -27.93 2.73 -6.75
C ARG A 209 -27.82 4.25 -6.73
N SER A 210 -27.34 4.87 -7.80
CA SER A 210 -27.26 6.32 -7.94
C SER A 210 -28.59 6.96 -8.36
N ALA A 211 -29.59 6.15 -8.74
CA ALA A 211 -30.91 6.62 -9.18
C ALA A 211 -31.61 7.56 -8.16
N LYS A 212 -31.37 7.38 -6.86
CA LYS A 212 -31.92 8.24 -5.79
C LYS A 212 -31.23 9.61 -5.72
N TYR A 213 -30.00 9.71 -6.21
CA TYR A 213 -29.18 10.93 -6.25
C TYR A 213 -29.19 11.60 -7.63
N ARG A 214 -29.90 11.05 -8.61
CA ARG A 214 -30.23 11.76 -9.86
C ARG A 214 -31.13 12.94 -9.50
N ILE A 215 -30.49 14.05 -9.13
CA ILE A 215 -31.12 15.36 -9.13
C ILE A 215 -31.72 15.50 -10.53
N ARG A 216 -33.06 15.54 -10.62
CA ARG A 216 -33.74 15.93 -11.83
C ARG A 216 -33.05 17.20 -12.32
N ARG A 217 -32.27 17.12 -13.42
CA ARG A 217 -31.75 18.30 -14.12
C ARG A 217 -32.93 19.03 -14.76
N VAL A 218 -33.79 19.62 -13.93
CA VAL A 218 -34.77 20.65 -14.29
C VAL A 218 -34.08 21.97 -14.02
N TRP A 219 -32.99 22.21 -14.72
CA TRP A 219 -32.51 23.54 -15.06
C TRP A 219 -31.87 23.41 -16.44
N ARG A 220 -32.75 23.29 -17.45
CA ARG A 220 -32.51 23.98 -18.72
C ARG A 220 -32.39 25.45 -18.35
N ILE A 221 -31.19 26.01 -18.45
CA ILE A 221 -31.03 27.43 -18.68
C ILE A 221 -30.39 27.56 -20.04
N LEU A 222 -31.01 28.45 -20.81
CA LEU A 222 -30.70 28.92 -22.16
C LEU A 222 -29.21 29.23 -22.35
#